data_AF-A0A1G9F3X0-F1
#
_entry.id   AF-A0A1G9F3X0-F1
#
_cell.length_a   1.000
_cell.length_b   1.000
_cell.length_c   1.000
_cell.angle_alpha   90.00
_cell.angle_beta   90.00
_cell.angle_gamma   90.00
#
_symmetry.space_group_name_H-M   'P 1'
#
loop_
_entity.id
_entity.type
_entity.pdbx_description
1 polymer ?
#
loop_
_entity_poly.entity_id
_entity_poly.type
_entity_poly.pdbx_seq_one_letter_code
_entity_poly.pdbx_strand_id
1 'polypeptide(L)'
;MARKNVRFYFYYSHLNDQRSNIENFLEDIITKYKEGYDSLESDNDSREYLYTNVLSSGPIRLTDITRSDNYYFLTFDRFQHTIPKVSKMYGETIDLNIDDDEYISHEISVLYSPFHRTFMVQRNINSLNEASIEALLRSIYLRLYNQNAEISLSVVRDDDARDNLISAHSTRSLVVKSHGEKARNMLQGLFRSASPEDLDYIELKISARRFKGATLDRDLIEEIISDKDDYEKIQGKIVIDEGDNVTPVDFYEQKLVAYESFNLSSRQELNRFTVQDTMETQFRDVYALKV
;
A
#
# COMPACT_ATOMS: atom_id res chain seq x y z
N MET A 1 9.37 -22.07 7.11
CA MET A 1 9.02 -20.68 7.48
C MET A 1 8.72 -19.93 6.21
N ALA A 2 7.56 -19.26 6.13
CA ALA A 2 7.21 -18.42 5.00
C ALA A 2 7.60 -16.97 5.35
N ARG A 3 8.30 -16.29 4.46
CA ARG A 3 8.61 -14.85 4.60
C ARG A 3 7.56 -14.07 3.84
N LYS A 4 6.85 -13.17 4.53
CA LYS A 4 5.86 -12.27 3.91
C LYS A 4 6.42 -10.86 3.91
N ASN A 5 6.54 -10.31 2.73
CA ASN A 5 7.06 -8.97 2.50
C ASN A 5 5.88 -8.00 2.42
N VAL A 6 5.92 -6.95 3.21
CA VAL A 6 4.84 -5.96 3.30
C VAL A 6 5.40 -4.59 2.95
N ARG A 7 4.63 -3.85 2.17
CA ARG A 7 4.92 -2.45 1.84
C ARG A 7 3.95 -1.56 2.60
N PHE A 8 4.40 -0.38 2.98
CA PHE A 8 3.56 0.63 3.60
C PHE A 8 3.67 1.92 2.80
N TYR A 9 2.54 2.41 2.30
CA TYR A 9 2.49 3.60 1.45
C TYR A 9 1.99 4.78 2.25
N PHE A 10 2.61 5.94 2.04
CA PHE A 10 2.27 7.15 2.78
C PHE A 10 1.45 8.11 1.91
N TYR A 11 0.39 8.66 2.49
CA TYR A 11 -0.51 9.60 1.84
C TYR A 11 -0.80 10.79 2.75
N TYR A 12 -0.58 12.01 2.27
CA TYR A 12 -1.15 13.20 2.87
C TYR A 12 -2.66 13.15 2.79
N SER A 13 -3.30 13.50 3.90
CA SER A 13 -4.73 13.61 3.99
C SER A 13 -5.17 15.06 3.91
N HIS A 14 -6.22 15.27 3.13
CA HIS A 14 -6.95 16.52 3.12
C HIS A 14 -8.43 16.23 3.33
N LEU A 15 -9.01 16.92 4.30
CA LEU A 15 -10.46 17.03 4.49
C LEU A 15 -10.82 18.47 4.16
N ASN A 16 -11.54 18.67 3.06
CA ASN A 16 -12.00 19.98 2.65
C ASN A 16 -13.34 20.30 3.32
N ASP A 17 -13.27 20.54 4.63
CA ASP A 17 -14.38 21.01 5.46
C ASP A 17 -13.88 22.18 6.31
N GLN A 18 -14.60 23.31 6.28
CA GLN A 18 -14.24 24.49 7.09
C GLN A 18 -14.44 24.26 8.59
N ARG A 19 -15.12 23.17 8.99
CA ARG A 19 -15.57 22.93 10.37
C ARG A 19 -14.83 21.81 11.09
N SER A 20 -14.07 20.96 10.39
CA SER A 20 -13.41 19.80 11.00
C SER A 20 -12.09 19.43 10.31
N ASN A 21 -11.20 18.78 11.04
CA ASN A 21 -10.00 18.16 10.50
C ASN A 21 -10.12 16.63 10.63
N ILE A 22 -9.23 15.87 9.96
CA ILE A 22 -9.25 14.40 10.01
C ILE A 22 -9.14 13.88 11.45
N GLU A 23 -8.39 14.55 12.33
CA GLU A 23 -8.24 14.13 13.72
C GLU A 23 -9.57 14.14 14.48
N ASN A 24 -10.29 15.27 14.46
CA ASN A 24 -11.61 15.40 15.09
C ASN A 24 -12.61 14.40 14.49
N PHE A 25 -12.53 14.19 13.18
CA PHE A 25 -13.36 13.19 12.50
C PHE A 25 -13.08 11.77 13.01
N LEU A 26 -11.81 11.39 13.18
CA LEU A 26 -11.45 10.07 13.71
C LEU A 26 -11.85 9.91 15.19
N GLU A 27 -11.75 10.98 15.99
CA GLU A 27 -12.26 10.99 17.37
C GLU A 27 -13.77 10.76 17.43
N ASP A 28 -14.54 11.45 16.59
CA ASP A 28 -15.99 11.24 16.49
C ASP A 28 -16.33 9.80 16.07
N ILE A 29 -15.53 9.21 15.16
CA ILE A 29 -15.66 7.80 14.80
C ILE A 29 -15.40 6.91 16.03
N ILE A 30 -14.32 7.13 16.80
CA ILE A 30 -14.01 6.35 18.00
C ILE A 30 -15.15 6.44 19.02
N THR A 31 -15.64 7.65 19.30
CA THR A 31 -16.73 7.87 20.25
C THR A 31 -17.99 7.13 19.82
N LYS A 32 -18.40 7.29 18.55
CA LYS A 32 -19.61 6.64 18.02
C LYS A 32 -19.46 5.12 17.91
N TYR A 33 -18.26 4.65 17.60
CA TYR A 33 -17.94 3.22 17.57
C TYR A 33 -18.07 2.60 18.96
N LYS A 34 -17.53 3.26 20.00
CA LYS A 34 -17.65 2.82 21.40
C LYS A 34 -19.10 2.88 21.90
N GLU A 35 -19.81 3.99 21.66
CA GLU A 35 -21.23 4.12 22.02
C GLU A 35 -22.08 3.01 21.40
N GLY A 36 -21.87 2.71 20.12
CA GLY A 36 -22.55 1.63 19.43
C GLY A 36 -22.21 0.26 20.03
N TYR A 37 -20.94 -0.01 20.30
CA TYR A 37 -20.48 -1.26 20.91
C TYR A 37 -21.04 -1.48 22.32
N ASP A 38 -20.98 -0.45 23.18
CA ASP A 38 -21.44 -0.52 24.57
C ASP A 38 -22.97 -0.63 24.68
N SER A 39 -23.70 -0.29 23.62
CA SER A 39 -25.17 -0.37 23.55
C SER A 39 -25.71 -1.73 23.09
N LEU A 40 -24.84 -2.70 22.76
CA LEU A 40 -25.25 -4.02 22.30
C LEU A 40 -25.78 -4.88 23.47
N GLU A 41 -27.02 -5.38 23.34
CA GLU A 41 -27.62 -6.29 24.33
C GLU A 41 -27.17 -7.75 24.14
N SER A 42 -26.66 -8.10 22.95
CA SER A 42 -26.09 -9.41 22.64
C SER A 42 -25.03 -9.35 21.52
N ASP A 43 -24.14 -10.36 21.46
CA ASP A 43 -23.20 -10.54 20.33
C ASP A 43 -23.92 -10.74 18.98
N ASN A 44 -25.22 -11.07 18.97
CA ASN A 44 -26.03 -11.25 17.77
C ASN A 44 -26.67 -9.95 17.23
N ASP A 45 -26.75 -8.89 18.05
CA ASP A 45 -27.08 -7.53 17.58
C ASP A 45 -25.89 -6.85 16.92
N SER A 46 -24.74 -7.53 16.89
CA SER A 46 -23.50 -6.97 16.41
C SER A 46 -23.59 -6.65 14.92
N ARG A 47 -23.09 -5.45 14.59
CA ARG A 47 -22.70 -4.93 13.27
C ARG A 47 -23.57 -3.83 12.66
N GLU A 48 -24.66 -3.41 13.27
CA GLU A 48 -25.45 -2.28 12.71
C GLU A 48 -24.64 -0.95 12.67
N TYR A 49 -23.63 -0.82 13.53
CA TYR A 49 -22.73 0.34 13.62
C TYR A 49 -21.40 0.20 12.86
N LEU A 50 -21.12 -0.94 12.22
CA LEU A 50 -19.91 -1.08 11.43
C LEU A 50 -20.09 -0.34 10.10
N TYR A 51 -19.25 0.66 9.87
CA TYR A 51 -19.28 1.39 8.61
C TYR A 51 -18.83 0.48 7.48
N THR A 52 -19.79 0.13 6.64
CA THR A 52 -19.60 -0.73 5.48
C THR A 52 -19.82 0.10 4.24
N ASN A 53 -18.86 0.09 3.33
CA ASN A 53 -19.00 0.65 2.00
C ASN A 53 -18.89 -0.47 0.97
N VAL A 54 -19.81 -0.50 0.01
CA VAL A 54 -19.85 -1.50 -1.05
C VAL A 54 -19.17 -0.90 -2.29
N LEU A 55 -17.99 -1.40 -2.61
CA LEU A 55 -17.29 -1.05 -3.85
C LEU A 55 -17.51 -2.12 -4.92
N SER A 56 -17.19 -1.79 -6.17
CA SER A 56 -17.20 -2.74 -7.29
C SER A 56 -16.33 -3.98 -7.04
N SER A 57 -15.28 -3.83 -6.22
CA SER A 57 -14.36 -4.91 -5.87
C SER A 57 -14.75 -5.73 -4.64
N GLY A 58 -15.94 -5.50 -4.08
CA GLY A 58 -16.43 -6.13 -2.85
C GLY A 58 -16.64 -5.14 -1.70
N PRO A 59 -17.39 -5.53 -0.66
CA PRO A 59 -17.62 -4.70 0.51
C PRO A 59 -16.35 -4.54 1.35
N ILE A 60 -16.24 -3.37 1.99
CA ILE A 60 -15.18 -3.03 2.93
C ILE A 60 -15.82 -2.55 4.21
N ARG A 61 -15.29 -2.97 5.34
CA ARG A 61 -15.82 -2.66 6.67
C ARG A 61 -14.71 -2.17 7.59
N LEU A 62 -14.96 -1.06 8.30
CA LEU A 62 -14.13 -0.67 9.44
C LEU A 62 -14.41 -1.65 10.60
N THR A 63 -13.41 -2.38 11.05
CA THR A 63 -13.53 -3.41 12.10
C THR A 63 -12.98 -2.99 13.45
N ASP A 64 -12.05 -2.04 13.46
CA ASP A 64 -11.48 -1.51 14.68
C ASP A 64 -10.91 -0.12 14.42
N ILE A 65 -11.00 0.74 15.43
CA ILE A 65 -10.32 2.03 15.45
C ILE A 65 -9.82 2.31 16.86
N THR A 66 -8.51 2.50 16.99
CA THR A 66 -7.86 2.77 18.28
C THR A 66 -6.94 3.97 18.17
N ARG A 67 -6.66 4.57 19.32
CA ARG A 67 -5.71 5.68 19.45
C ARG A 67 -4.58 5.27 20.38
N SER A 68 -3.36 5.47 19.91
CA SER A 68 -2.13 5.57 20.70
C SER A 68 -1.75 7.04 20.80
N ASP A 69 -0.88 7.42 21.75
CA ASP A 69 -0.59 8.83 22.11
C ASP A 69 -0.49 9.78 20.91
N ASN A 70 0.22 9.36 19.85
CA ASN A 70 0.49 10.17 18.66
C ASN A 70 -0.19 9.67 17.37
N TYR A 71 -0.89 8.53 17.41
CA TYR A 71 -1.35 7.83 16.21
C TYR A 71 -2.75 7.25 16.36
N TYR A 72 -3.47 7.21 15.24
CA TYR A 72 -4.73 6.49 15.13
C TYR A 72 -4.49 5.25 14.28
N PHE A 73 -4.97 4.11 14.74
CA PHE A 73 -4.91 2.84 14.01
C PHE A 73 -6.31 2.45 13.59
N LEU A 74 -6.50 2.29 12.28
CA LEU A 74 -7.72 1.81 11.68
C LEU A 74 -7.47 0.41 11.13
N THR A 75 -8.40 -0.50 11.40
CA THR A 75 -8.38 -1.85 10.85
C THR A 75 -9.60 -2.02 9.96
N PHE A 76 -9.38 -2.51 8.74
CA PHE A 76 -10.43 -2.77 7.78
C PHE A 76 -10.47 -4.25 7.41
N ASP A 77 -11.68 -4.78 7.26
CA ASP A 77 -11.94 -6.02 6.52
C ASP A 77 -12.30 -5.68 5.09
N ARG A 78 -11.63 -6.31 4.13
CA ARG A 78 -12.08 -6.37 2.73
C ARG A 78 -12.61 -7.76 2.42
N PHE A 79 -13.88 -7.86 2.08
CA PHE A 79 -14.51 -9.14 1.75
C PHE A 79 -14.24 -9.54 0.30
N GLN A 80 -13.89 -10.81 0.11
CA GLN A 80 -13.80 -11.41 -1.23
C GLN A 80 -15.19 -11.78 -1.72
N HIS A 81 -15.40 -11.55 -3.01
CA HIS A 81 -16.63 -11.98 -3.68
C HIS A 81 -16.58 -13.46 -4.13
N THR A 82 -15.37 -14.05 -4.18
CA THR A 82 -15.15 -15.41 -4.66
C THR A 82 -14.79 -16.34 -3.53
N ILE A 83 -15.48 -17.48 -3.45
CA ILE A 83 -15.15 -18.54 -2.50
C ILE A 83 -13.91 -19.28 -3.01
N PRO A 84 -12.81 -19.34 -2.23
CA PRO A 84 -11.61 -20.05 -2.63
C PRO A 84 -11.84 -21.56 -2.68
N LYS A 85 -11.07 -22.24 -3.52
CA LYS A 85 -11.04 -23.70 -3.58
C LYS A 85 -10.01 -24.28 -2.61
N VAL A 86 -10.36 -25.38 -1.96
CA VAL A 86 -9.46 -26.18 -1.13
C VAL A 86 -9.10 -27.44 -1.88
N SER A 87 -7.81 -27.60 -2.19
CA SER A 87 -7.27 -28.77 -2.88
C SER A 87 -6.32 -29.56 -1.99
N LYS A 88 -6.42 -30.89 -2.01
CA LYS A 88 -5.36 -31.77 -1.48
C LYS A 88 -4.31 -32.01 -2.56
N MET A 89 -3.03 -32.10 -2.17
CA MET A 89 -1.92 -32.26 -3.12
C MET A 89 -2.04 -33.49 -4.04
N TYR A 90 -2.69 -34.56 -3.56
CA TYR A 90 -2.98 -35.77 -4.32
C TYR A 90 -4.46 -36.18 -4.18
N GLY A 91 -5.36 -35.20 -4.11
CA GLY A 91 -6.79 -35.46 -3.91
C GLY A 91 -7.68 -34.44 -4.60
N GLU A 92 -8.95 -34.49 -4.27
CA GLU A 92 -9.97 -33.66 -4.90
C GLU A 92 -9.84 -32.19 -4.50
N THR A 93 -10.36 -31.35 -5.40
CA THR A 93 -10.53 -29.91 -5.18
C THR A 93 -11.99 -29.65 -4.95
N ILE A 94 -12.31 -29.10 -3.78
CA ILE A 94 -13.67 -28.72 -3.40
C ILE A 94 -13.72 -27.22 -3.14
N ASP A 95 -14.89 -26.61 -3.31
CA ASP A 95 -15.09 -25.24 -2.86
C ASP A 95 -15.04 -25.21 -1.32
N LEU A 96 -14.52 -24.13 -0.74
CA LEU A 96 -14.55 -23.96 0.71
C LEU A 96 -16.02 -23.85 1.16
N ASN A 97 -16.45 -24.74 2.03
CA ASN A 97 -17.81 -24.70 2.57
C ASN A 97 -17.90 -23.58 3.61
N ILE A 98 -18.59 -22.50 3.24
CA ILE A 98 -18.94 -21.37 4.10
C ILE A 98 -20.46 -21.18 4.04
N ASP A 99 -21.05 -20.66 5.11
CA ASP A 99 -22.49 -20.39 5.17
C ASP A 99 -22.87 -19.15 4.33
N ASP A 100 -24.17 -18.96 4.05
CA ASP A 100 -24.67 -17.89 3.15
C ASP A 100 -24.37 -16.45 3.66
N ASP A 101 -24.15 -16.28 4.96
CA ASP A 101 -23.79 -15.03 5.61
C ASP A 101 -22.29 -14.91 5.95
N GLU A 102 -21.50 -15.93 5.61
CA GLU A 102 -20.06 -15.95 5.80
C GLU A 102 -19.32 -15.39 4.59
N TYR A 103 -18.24 -14.65 4.87
CA TYR A 103 -17.38 -14.07 3.85
C TYR A 103 -15.92 -14.31 4.22
N ILE A 104 -15.11 -14.56 3.20
CA ILE A 104 -13.65 -14.54 3.35
C ILE A 104 -13.19 -13.08 3.33
N SER A 105 -12.69 -12.58 4.45
CA SER A 105 -12.13 -11.23 4.56
C SER A 105 -10.60 -11.24 4.55
N HIS A 106 -10.03 -10.08 4.20
CA HIS A 106 -8.62 -9.76 4.35
C HIS A 106 -8.51 -8.55 5.25
N GLU A 107 -7.71 -8.69 6.30
CA GLU A 107 -7.46 -7.60 7.24
C GLU A 107 -6.41 -6.63 6.66
N ILE A 108 -6.66 -5.34 6.85
CA ILE A 108 -5.85 -4.25 6.32
C ILE A 108 -5.65 -3.21 7.42
N SER A 109 -4.40 -3.03 7.83
CA SER A 109 -4.02 -2.03 8.84
C SER A 109 -3.65 -0.68 8.21
N VAL A 110 -4.13 0.39 8.83
CA VAL A 110 -3.84 1.78 8.47
C VAL A 110 -3.46 2.56 9.72
N LEU A 111 -2.39 3.34 9.65
CA LEU A 111 -1.95 4.27 10.68
C LEU A 111 -2.19 5.70 10.19
N TYR A 112 -2.68 6.58 11.04
CA TYR A 112 -2.78 8.02 10.78
C TYR A 112 -2.05 8.82 11.86
N SER A 113 -1.20 9.76 11.42
CA SER A 113 -0.56 10.73 12.30
C SER A 113 -1.21 12.11 12.12
N PRO A 114 -1.85 12.67 13.17
CA PRO A 114 -2.38 14.03 13.12
C PRO A 114 -1.31 15.09 12.93
N PHE A 115 -0.15 14.88 13.56
CA PHE A 115 0.96 15.83 13.52
C PHE A 115 1.49 16.01 12.10
N HIS A 116 1.59 14.93 11.32
CA HIS A 116 2.02 14.98 9.92
C HIS A 116 0.86 15.06 8.92
N ARG A 117 -0.38 14.87 9.37
CA ARG A 117 -1.59 14.72 8.55
C ARG A 117 -1.45 13.64 7.49
N THR A 118 -0.76 12.56 7.84
CA THR A 118 -0.37 11.50 6.90
C THR A 118 -0.96 10.17 7.34
N PHE A 119 -1.59 9.48 6.39
CA PHE A 119 -1.90 8.06 6.48
C PHE A 119 -0.72 7.21 6.00
N MET A 120 -0.47 6.13 6.70
CA MET A 120 0.38 5.02 6.27
C MET A 120 -0.50 3.79 6.10
N VAL A 121 -0.53 3.24 4.90
CA VAL A 121 -1.45 2.16 4.51
C VAL A 121 -0.66 0.91 4.20
N GLN A 122 -1.01 -0.21 4.84
CA GLN A 122 -0.46 -1.52 4.51
C GLN A 122 -0.87 -1.94 3.09
N ARG A 123 0.10 -2.32 2.27
CA ARG A 123 -0.07 -2.82 0.89
C ARG A 123 0.29 -4.31 0.82
N ASN A 124 -0.70 -5.11 0.47
CA ASN A 124 -0.68 -6.52 0.11
C ASN A 124 -1.58 -6.73 -1.14
N ILE A 125 -1.62 -7.93 -1.73
CA ILE A 125 -2.38 -8.18 -2.98
C ILE A 125 -3.87 -7.87 -2.84
N ASN A 126 -4.41 -7.93 -1.62
CA ASN A 126 -5.81 -7.68 -1.29
C ASN A 126 -6.02 -6.30 -0.64
N SER A 127 -4.98 -5.47 -0.52
CA SER A 127 -5.07 -4.17 0.15
C SER A 127 -5.96 -3.18 -0.58
N LEU A 128 -6.46 -2.20 0.17
CA LEU A 128 -7.16 -1.04 -0.36
C LEU A 128 -6.20 -0.14 -1.11
N ASN A 129 -6.67 0.44 -2.21
CA ASN A 129 -6.03 1.62 -2.81
C ASN A 129 -6.53 2.89 -2.11
N GLU A 130 -5.90 4.02 -2.43
CA GLU A 130 -6.27 5.33 -1.91
C GLU A 130 -7.77 5.62 -2.11
N ALA A 131 -8.30 5.38 -3.30
CA ALA A 131 -9.69 5.64 -3.65
C ALA A 131 -10.69 4.83 -2.80
N SER A 132 -10.36 3.57 -2.47
CA SER A 132 -11.18 2.74 -1.59
C SER A 132 -11.23 3.28 -0.17
N ILE A 133 -10.10 3.75 0.35
CA ILE A 133 -10.03 4.35 1.70
C ILE A 133 -10.79 5.67 1.71
N GLU A 134 -10.57 6.53 0.72
CA GLU A 134 -11.33 7.78 0.56
C GLU A 134 -12.84 7.53 0.51
N ALA A 135 -13.29 6.58 -0.32
CA ALA A 135 -14.70 6.26 -0.46
C ALA A 135 -15.29 5.79 0.87
N LEU A 136 -14.58 4.94 1.61
CA LEU A 136 -15.02 4.48 2.92
C LEU A 136 -15.10 5.65 3.91
N LEU A 137 -14.05 6.45 4.04
CA LEU A 137 -14.05 7.62 4.93
C LEU A 137 -15.16 8.61 4.59
N ARG A 138 -15.41 8.88 3.30
CA ARG A 138 -16.53 9.74 2.86
C ARG A 138 -17.89 9.13 3.22
N SER A 139 -18.05 7.81 3.08
CA SER A 139 -19.27 7.11 3.49
C SER A 139 -19.49 7.19 5.01
N ILE A 140 -18.41 7.09 5.80
CA ILE A 140 -18.46 7.24 7.25
C ILE A 140 -18.86 8.67 7.62
N TYR A 141 -18.21 9.65 7.00
CA TYR A 141 -18.49 11.07 7.21
C TYR A 141 -19.95 11.40 6.89
N LEU A 142 -20.46 10.93 5.74
CA LEU A 142 -21.86 11.10 5.37
C LEU A 142 -22.81 10.50 6.41
N ARG A 143 -22.51 9.31 6.95
CA ARG A 143 -23.35 8.67 7.96
C ARG A 143 -23.34 9.42 9.29
N LEU A 144 -22.20 9.99 9.68
CA LEU A 144 -22.04 10.71 10.95
C LEU A 144 -22.64 12.11 10.93
N TYR A 145 -22.40 12.87 9.86
CA TYR A 145 -22.76 14.28 9.79
C TYR A 145 -23.93 14.57 8.86
N ASN A 146 -24.44 13.56 8.15
CA ASN A 146 -25.47 13.70 7.11
C ASN A 146 -25.07 14.75 6.04
N GLN A 147 -23.78 14.83 5.74
CA GLN A 147 -23.18 15.78 4.80
C GLN A 147 -22.09 15.11 3.98
N ASN A 148 -21.96 15.51 2.72
CA ASN A 148 -20.83 15.07 1.90
C ASN A 148 -19.58 15.84 2.28
N ALA A 149 -18.45 15.12 2.38
CA ALA A 149 -17.13 15.72 2.50
C ALA A 149 -16.25 15.30 1.33
N GLU A 150 -15.35 16.19 0.95
CA GLU A 150 -14.23 15.87 0.08
C GLU A 150 -13.03 15.46 0.96
N ILE A 151 -12.81 14.16 1.03
CA ILE A 151 -11.64 13.55 1.69
C ILE A 151 -10.74 13.01 0.59
N SER A 152 -9.50 13.49 0.50
CA SER A 152 -8.52 13.02 -0.50
C SER A 152 -7.22 12.56 0.15
N LEU A 153 -6.64 11.52 -0.43
CA LEU A 153 -5.35 10.94 -0.06
C LEU A 153 -4.36 11.18 -1.20
N SER A 154 -3.47 12.15 -1.00
CA SER A 154 -2.42 12.48 -1.95
C SER A 154 -1.13 11.77 -1.56
N VAL A 155 -0.46 11.11 -2.50
CA VAL A 155 0.82 10.43 -2.27
C VAL A 155 1.83 11.39 -1.61
N VAL A 156 2.49 10.95 -0.53
CA VAL A 156 3.65 11.65 0.02
C VAL A 156 4.85 11.41 -0.89
N ARG A 157 5.47 12.48 -1.37
CA ARG A 157 6.69 12.39 -2.18
C ARG A 157 7.89 12.07 -1.29
N ASP A 158 8.72 11.16 -1.77
CA ASP A 158 10.08 10.93 -1.29
C ASP A 158 11.00 11.90 -2.03
N ASP A 159 11.17 13.10 -1.48
CA ASP A 159 11.98 14.17 -2.09
C ASP A 159 13.46 13.75 -2.22
N ASP A 160 13.92 12.82 -1.37
CA ASP A 160 15.26 12.25 -1.38
C ASP A 160 15.38 11.04 -2.32
N ALA A 161 14.27 10.54 -2.91
CA ALA A 161 14.28 9.33 -3.75
C ALA A 161 15.30 9.41 -4.89
N ARG A 162 15.47 10.61 -5.47
CA ARG A 162 16.45 10.86 -6.51
C ARG A 162 17.87 10.70 -5.98
N ASP A 163 18.19 11.38 -4.89
CA ASP A 163 19.54 11.40 -4.34
C ASP A 163 19.89 10.04 -3.73
N ASN A 164 18.92 9.34 -3.13
CA ASN A 164 19.04 7.96 -2.66
C ASN A 164 19.24 6.97 -3.81
N LEU A 165 18.55 7.13 -4.95
CA LEU A 165 18.75 6.26 -6.12
C LEU A 165 20.14 6.46 -6.75
N ILE A 166 20.67 7.70 -6.74
CA ILE A 166 21.99 8.05 -7.27
C ILE A 166 23.13 7.65 -6.31
N SER A 167 22.90 7.78 -4.99
CA SER A 167 23.91 7.53 -3.95
C SER A 167 23.88 6.13 -3.36
N ALA A 168 22.89 5.31 -3.70
CA ALA A 168 22.73 3.96 -3.17
C ALA A 168 24.02 3.13 -3.30
N HIS A 169 24.42 2.48 -2.21
CA HIS A 169 25.56 1.57 -2.21
C HIS A 169 25.36 0.39 -3.17
N SER A 170 24.12 -0.08 -3.36
CA SER A 170 23.78 -1.07 -4.40
C SER A 170 22.34 -1.02 -4.88
N THR A 171 22.15 -1.20 -6.19
CA THR A 171 20.83 -1.29 -6.87
C THR A 171 20.67 -2.66 -7.50
N ARG A 172 19.68 -3.44 -7.02
CA ARG A 172 19.48 -4.86 -7.36
C ARG A 172 18.60 -5.11 -8.58
N SER A 173 17.66 -4.21 -8.86
CA SER A 173 16.85 -4.26 -10.09
C SER A 173 16.39 -2.86 -10.47
N LEU A 174 16.37 -2.57 -11.77
CA LEU A 174 15.79 -1.35 -12.33
C LEU A 174 14.76 -1.75 -13.41
N VAL A 175 13.58 -1.15 -13.36
CA VAL A 175 12.48 -1.38 -14.32
C VAL A 175 12.22 -0.06 -15.00
N VAL A 176 12.39 0.00 -16.31
CA VAL A 176 12.15 1.21 -17.10
C VAL A 176 11.02 0.94 -18.10
N LYS A 177 10.06 1.85 -18.22
CA LYS A 177 8.94 1.79 -19.16
C LYS A 177 8.90 3.08 -19.97
N SER A 178 8.71 3.01 -21.28
CA SER A 178 8.49 4.17 -22.16
C SER A 178 7.35 3.87 -23.13
N HIS A 179 6.68 4.91 -23.62
CA HIS A 179 5.62 4.83 -24.62
C HIS A 179 5.93 5.75 -25.82
N GLY A 180 5.39 5.39 -27.00
CA GLY A 180 5.44 6.24 -28.20
C GLY A 180 6.84 6.47 -28.79
N GLU A 181 7.08 7.66 -29.38
CA GLU A 181 8.37 8.00 -30.01
C GLU A 181 9.57 7.93 -29.05
N LYS A 182 9.36 8.12 -27.76
CA LYS A 182 10.39 8.04 -26.72
C LYS A 182 10.96 6.62 -26.57
N ALA A 183 10.17 5.60 -26.87
CA ALA A 183 10.64 4.21 -26.91
C ALA A 183 11.60 3.92 -28.09
N ARG A 184 11.63 4.79 -29.11
CA ARG A 184 12.45 4.62 -30.32
C ARG A 184 13.95 4.67 -30.02
N ASN A 185 14.37 5.45 -29.01
CA ASN A 185 15.78 5.55 -28.61
C ASN A 185 16.27 4.27 -27.92
N MET A 186 15.43 3.61 -27.10
CA MET A 186 15.76 2.29 -26.50
C MET A 186 15.87 1.16 -27.54
N LEU A 187 15.23 1.32 -28.70
CA LEU A 187 14.94 0.22 -29.65
C LEU A 187 15.97 0.02 -30.77
N GLN A 188 16.83 1.00 -31.08
CA GLN A 188 17.72 0.92 -32.25
C GLN A 188 18.69 -0.28 -32.24
N GLY A 189 18.89 -0.94 -31.09
CA GLY A 189 19.71 -2.14 -30.98
C GLY A 189 18.98 -3.49 -31.14
N LEU A 190 17.65 -3.57 -30.96
CA LEU A 190 17.01 -4.87 -30.67
C LEU A 190 16.00 -5.38 -31.70
N PHE A 191 15.30 -4.51 -32.45
CA PHE A 191 14.26 -4.96 -33.38
C PHE A 191 14.28 -4.18 -34.69
N ARG A 192 14.86 -4.77 -35.74
CA ARG A 192 14.86 -4.21 -37.11
C ARG A 192 13.53 -4.37 -37.86
N SER A 193 12.50 -4.94 -37.24
CA SER A 193 11.35 -5.52 -37.97
C SER A 193 9.96 -5.18 -37.42
N ALA A 194 9.85 -4.44 -36.32
CA ALA A 194 8.55 -4.06 -35.76
C ALA A 194 8.20 -2.63 -36.20
N SER A 195 7.01 -2.45 -36.79
CA SER A 195 6.46 -1.11 -37.03
C SER A 195 6.08 -0.49 -35.67
N PRO A 196 6.46 0.77 -35.37
CA PRO A 196 6.06 1.45 -34.13
C PRO A 196 4.54 1.52 -33.91
N GLU A 197 3.76 1.45 -34.99
CA GLU A 197 2.30 1.51 -34.97
C GLU A 197 1.65 0.24 -34.38
N ASP A 198 2.39 -0.87 -34.31
CA ASP A 198 1.92 -2.16 -33.79
C ASP A 198 2.30 -2.39 -32.30
N LEU A 199 2.90 -1.40 -31.64
CA LEU A 199 3.47 -1.52 -30.29
C LEU A 199 2.72 -0.65 -29.27
N ASP A 200 2.14 -1.26 -28.25
CA ASP A 200 1.48 -0.56 -27.13
C ASP A 200 2.52 -0.01 -26.12
N TYR A 201 3.44 -0.86 -25.65
CA TYR A 201 4.56 -0.44 -24.78
C TYR A 201 5.70 -1.47 -24.76
N ILE A 202 6.87 -1.05 -24.24
CA ILE A 202 8.00 -1.93 -23.94
C ILE A 202 8.40 -1.74 -22.46
N GLU A 203 8.59 -2.85 -21.75
CA GLU A 203 9.12 -2.86 -20.38
C GLU A 203 10.43 -3.65 -20.34
N LEU A 204 11.51 -2.98 -19.92
CA LEU A 204 12.84 -3.58 -19.77
C LEU A 204 13.16 -3.74 -18.28
N LYS A 205 13.40 -4.99 -17.87
CA LYS A 205 13.81 -5.33 -16.51
C LYS A 205 15.25 -5.79 -16.50
N ILE A 206 16.11 -4.94 -15.93
CA ILE A 206 17.54 -5.22 -15.79
C ILE A 206 17.79 -5.69 -14.35
N SER A 207 18.44 -6.82 -14.18
CA SER A 207 18.69 -7.43 -12.86
C SER A 207 20.17 -7.76 -12.70
N ALA A 208 20.74 -7.45 -11.54
CA ALA A 208 22.09 -7.86 -11.21
C ALA A 208 22.22 -9.40 -11.17
N ARG A 209 23.43 -9.91 -11.32
CA ARG A 209 23.72 -11.36 -11.25
C ARG A 209 23.38 -11.90 -9.86
N ARG A 210 23.02 -13.19 -9.77
CA ARG A 210 22.61 -13.83 -8.50
C ARG A 210 23.81 -14.27 -7.65
N PHE A 211 24.53 -13.34 -7.03
CA PHE A 211 25.51 -13.62 -5.96
C PHE A 211 25.57 -12.48 -4.93
N LYS A 212 26.15 -12.75 -3.75
CA LYS A 212 26.22 -11.78 -2.65
C LYS A 212 27.08 -10.57 -3.06
N GLY A 213 26.51 -9.36 -2.96
CA GLY A 213 27.20 -8.11 -3.33
C GLY A 213 27.10 -7.73 -4.81
N ALA A 214 26.37 -8.49 -5.64
CA ALA A 214 26.15 -8.10 -7.03
C ALA A 214 25.26 -6.85 -7.11
N THR A 215 25.76 -5.81 -7.78
CA THR A 215 25.05 -4.56 -8.06
C THR A 215 24.99 -4.32 -9.57
N LEU A 216 24.00 -3.56 -10.02
CA LEU A 216 24.02 -2.96 -11.35
C LEU A 216 25.09 -1.85 -11.39
N ASP A 217 25.68 -1.66 -12.58
CA ASP A 217 26.66 -0.62 -12.82
C ASP A 217 26.04 0.77 -12.56
N ARG A 218 26.77 1.62 -11.85
CA ARG A 218 26.31 2.97 -11.50
C ARG A 218 26.19 3.84 -12.73
N ASP A 219 27.12 3.72 -13.68
CA ASP A 219 27.13 4.53 -14.90
C ASP A 219 25.87 4.24 -15.75
N LEU A 220 25.46 2.97 -15.80
CA LEU A 220 24.22 2.54 -16.46
C LEU A 220 22.98 3.15 -15.79
N ILE A 221 22.96 3.22 -14.45
CA ILE A 221 21.84 3.80 -13.70
C ILE A 221 21.78 5.32 -13.94
N GLU A 222 22.93 5.99 -13.90
CA GLU A 222 23.04 7.44 -14.14
C GLU A 222 22.61 7.81 -15.57
N GLU A 223 22.97 7.01 -16.57
CA GLU A 223 22.54 7.18 -17.95
C GLU A 223 21.00 7.08 -18.07
N ILE A 224 20.41 6.01 -17.51
CA ILE A 224 18.94 5.82 -17.52
C ILE A 224 18.21 6.95 -16.79
N ILE A 225 18.75 7.45 -15.68
CA ILE A 225 18.13 8.56 -14.94
C ILE A 225 18.30 9.89 -15.70
N SER A 226 19.42 10.07 -16.40
CA SER A 226 19.66 11.28 -17.20
C SER A 226 18.67 11.39 -18.35
N ASP A 227 18.32 10.26 -18.95
CA ASP A 227 17.32 10.15 -20.01
C ASP A 227 15.89 9.94 -19.48
N LYS A 228 15.61 10.30 -18.22
CA LYS A 228 14.28 10.13 -17.61
C LYS A 228 13.13 10.66 -18.47
N ASP A 229 13.31 11.71 -19.25
CA ASP A 229 12.19 12.26 -20.01
C ASP A 229 11.75 11.32 -21.15
N ASP A 230 12.59 10.35 -21.51
CA ASP A 230 12.29 9.28 -22.47
C ASP A 230 11.57 8.10 -21.82
N TYR A 231 11.31 8.10 -20.51
CA TYR A 231 10.62 7.01 -19.80
C TYR A 231 9.39 7.52 -19.04
N GLU A 232 8.37 6.68 -18.90
CA GLU A 232 7.15 6.91 -18.11
C GLU A 232 7.17 6.17 -16.76
N LYS A 233 8.11 5.25 -16.56
CA LYS A 233 8.30 4.52 -15.30
C LYS A 233 9.76 4.17 -15.14
N ILE A 234 10.34 4.41 -13.96
CA ILE A 234 11.66 3.92 -13.55
C ILE A 234 11.48 3.41 -12.11
N GLN A 235 11.61 2.10 -11.87
CA GLN A 235 11.49 1.50 -10.53
C GLN A 235 12.73 0.71 -10.14
N GLY A 236 13.29 1.02 -8.98
CA GLY A 236 14.45 0.37 -8.39
C GLY A 236 14.08 -0.67 -7.32
N LYS A 237 14.99 -1.60 -7.03
CA LYS A 237 15.08 -2.25 -5.71
C LYS A 237 16.48 -2.00 -5.18
N ILE A 238 16.61 -1.20 -4.14
CA ILE A 238 17.89 -0.71 -3.63
C ILE A 238 18.14 -1.21 -2.20
N VAL A 239 19.38 -1.11 -1.77
CA VAL A 239 19.79 -1.21 -0.37
C VAL A 239 20.57 0.07 -0.08
N ILE A 240 20.10 0.86 0.90
CA ILE A 240 20.67 2.17 1.22
C ILE A 240 21.97 1.95 1.98
N ASP A 241 21.92 1.28 3.13
CA ASP A 241 23.09 0.96 3.95
C ASP A 241 23.40 -0.54 4.06
N GLU A 242 24.65 -0.84 4.41
CA GLU A 242 25.11 -2.22 4.58
C GLU A 242 24.41 -2.90 5.76
N GLY A 243 23.45 -3.79 5.45
CA GLY A 243 22.65 -4.51 6.44
C GLY A 243 21.14 -4.30 6.26
N ASP A 244 20.74 -3.29 5.48
CA ASP A 244 19.34 -2.96 5.28
C ASP A 244 18.56 -3.99 4.46
N ASN A 245 17.24 -3.93 4.64
CA ASN A 245 16.29 -4.62 3.78
C ASN A 245 16.29 -4.04 2.37
N VAL A 246 15.90 -4.86 1.39
CA VAL A 246 15.74 -4.42 0.00
C VAL A 246 14.49 -3.56 -0.14
N THR A 247 14.67 -2.28 -0.45
CA THR A 247 13.58 -1.29 -0.58
C THR A 247 13.23 -1.06 -2.05
N PRO A 248 11.96 -1.21 -2.46
CA PRO A 248 11.53 -0.81 -3.78
C PRO A 248 11.40 0.72 -3.87
N VAL A 249 11.88 1.31 -4.96
CA VAL A 249 11.81 2.75 -5.25
C VAL A 249 11.08 2.95 -6.58
N ASP A 250 10.25 3.98 -6.68
CA ASP A 250 9.66 4.45 -7.94
C ASP A 250 10.08 5.90 -8.17
N PHE A 251 10.80 6.15 -9.26
CA PHE A 251 11.38 7.45 -9.58
C PHE A 251 10.35 8.50 -10.01
N TYR A 252 9.25 8.11 -10.68
CA TYR A 252 8.24 9.07 -11.15
C TYR A 252 7.13 9.26 -10.14
N GLU A 253 6.64 8.16 -9.58
CA GLU A 253 5.59 8.28 -8.57
C GLU A 253 6.16 8.87 -7.26
N GLN A 254 7.48 8.74 -7.05
CA GLN A 254 8.19 9.16 -5.83
C GLN A 254 7.43 8.79 -4.57
N LYS A 255 6.68 7.68 -4.58
CA LYS A 255 5.85 7.32 -3.42
C LYS A 255 6.79 7.03 -2.28
N LEU A 256 6.62 7.71 -1.17
CA LEU A 256 7.28 7.33 0.07
C LEU A 256 6.75 5.93 0.45
N VAL A 257 7.66 4.97 0.56
CA VAL A 257 7.36 3.57 0.85
C VAL A 257 8.28 3.07 1.95
N ALA A 258 7.71 2.53 3.02
CA ALA A 258 8.44 1.72 3.98
C ALA A 258 8.23 0.23 3.66
N TYR A 259 9.22 -0.59 4.02
CA TYR A 259 9.21 -2.02 3.72
C TYR A 259 9.63 -2.83 4.92
N GLU A 260 8.85 -3.86 5.26
CA GLU A 260 9.19 -4.80 6.33
C GLU A 260 8.97 -6.26 5.90
N SER A 261 9.79 -7.15 6.48
CA SER A 261 9.71 -8.58 6.25
C SER A 261 9.28 -9.33 7.51
N PHE A 262 8.13 -9.98 7.44
CA PHE A 262 7.60 -10.77 8.55
C PHE A 262 7.92 -12.25 8.35
N ASN A 263 8.42 -12.88 9.41
CA ASN A 263 8.64 -14.32 9.45
C ASN A 263 7.43 -15.02 10.04
N LEU A 264 6.75 -15.83 9.23
CA LEU A 264 5.59 -16.59 9.65
C LEU A 264 6.00 -18.03 10.03
N SER A 265 5.55 -18.46 11.20
CA SER A 265 5.69 -19.82 11.69
C SER A 265 4.83 -20.82 10.91
N SER A 266 3.73 -20.35 10.28
CA SER A 266 2.77 -21.17 9.52
C SER A 266 2.24 -20.41 8.27
N ARG A 267 1.24 -20.95 7.56
CA ARG A 267 0.54 -20.29 6.42
C ARG A 267 -0.54 -19.28 6.88
N GLN A 268 -0.40 -18.70 8.08
CA GLN A 268 -1.37 -17.77 8.65
C GLN A 268 -1.24 -16.36 8.09
N GLU A 269 -2.30 -15.56 8.27
CA GLU A 269 -2.24 -14.12 8.05
C GLU A 269 -1.34 -13.42 9.08
N LEU A 270 -1.01 -12.16 8.81
CA LEU A 270 -0.16 -11.39 9.72
C LEU A 270 -0.99 -11.02 10.96
N ASN A 271 -0.36 -11.09 12.14
CA ASN A 271 -1.00 -10.59 13.34
C ASN A 271 -1.09 -9.05 13.28
N ARG A 272 -2.31 -8.52 13.42
CA ARG A 272 -2.62 -7.09 13.31
C ARG A 272 -1.80 -6.20 14.23
N PHE A 273 -1.64 -6.60 15.48
CA PHE A 273 -0.92 -5.83 16.49
C PHE A 273 0.56 -5.74 16.14
N THR A 274 1.15 -6.86 15.70
CA THR A 274 2.54 -6.86 15.21
C THR A 274 2.71 -5.95 13.99
N VAL A 275 1.73 -5.90 13.09
CA VAL A 275 1.77 -4.97 11.94
C VAL A 275 1.66 -3.53 12.41
N GLN A 276 0.74 -3.21 13.33
CA GLN A 276 0.56 -1.87 13.88
C GLN A 276 1.82 -1.35 14.60
N ASP A 277 2.43 -2.17 15.47
CA ASP A 277 3.69 -1.84 16.15
C ASP A 277 4.83 -1.56 15.16
N THR A 278 4.89 -2.36 14.08
CA THR A 278 5.85 -2.16 13.00
C THR A 278 5.58 -0.87 12.26
N MET A 279 4.32 -0.57 11.93
CA MET A 279 3.93 0.66 11.26
C MET A 279 4.32 1.88 12.08
N GLU A 280 4.10 1.86 13.40
CA GLU A 280 4.52 2.95 14.27
C GLU A 280 6.04 3.19 14.24
N THR A 281 6.81 2.11 14.34
CA THR A 281 8.28 2.18 14.28
C THR A 281 8.75 2.75 12.93
N GLN A 282 8.26 2.18 11.83
CA GLN A 282 8.62 2.60 10.48
C GLN A 282 8.17 4.04 10.19
N PHE A 283 7.00 4.45 10.68
CA PHE A 283 6.53 5.83 10.53
C PHE A 283 7.44 6.82 11.26
N ARG A 284 7.81 6.50 12.51
CA ARG A 284 8.74 7.32 13.28
C ARG A 284 10.10 7.40 12.59
N ASP A 285 10.64 6.28 12.13
CA ASP A 285 11.98 6.25 11.53
C ASP A 285 12.03 7.06 10.22
N VAL A 286 11.02 6.91 9.37
CA VAL A 286 10.90 7.68 8.11
C VAL A 286 10.80 9.18 8.34
N TYR A 287 10.06 9.62 9.38
CA TYR A 287 9.89 11.05 9.65
C TYR A 287 10.93 11.64 10.61
N ALA A 288 11.63 10.83 11.42
CA ALA A 288 12.78 11.26 12.21
C ALA A 288 13.98 11.63 11.32
N LEU A 289 14.09 11.03 10.14
CA LEU A 289 15.10 11.35 9.13
C LEU A 289 14.80 12.65 8.35
N LYS A 290 13.60 13.23 8.50
CA LYS A 290 13.16 14.44 7.78
C LYS A 290 13.23 15.74 8.63
N VAL A 291 13.77 15.68 9.86
CA VAL A 291 13.98 16.83 10.77
C VAL A 291 15.47 17.14 10.84
#